data_AF-A0A6A7JZR9-F1
#
_entry.id   AF-A0A6A7JZR9-F1
#
_cell.length_a   1.000
_cell.length_b   1.000
_cell.length_c   1.000
_cell.angle_alpha   90.00
_cell.angle_beta   90.00
_cell.angle_gamma   90.00
#
_symmetry.space_group_name_H-M   'P 1'
#
loop_
_entity.id
_entity.type
_entity.pdbx_description
1 polymer ?
#
loop_
_entity_poly.entity_id
_entity_poly.type
_entity_poly.pdbx_seq_one_letter_code
_entity_poly.pdbx_strand_id
1 'polypeptide(L)'
;MRKLVRNKIPHFAPDAKYRKLAPAEIELALKDKIVEEALEVKAASNDQNLIEELGDVYSVLEAFLNYKKIDKQLFLKKVAEKNREKGTFSEYLLMETNNDK
;
A
#
# COMPACT_ATOMS: atom_id res chain seq x y z
N MET A 1 -9.73 -15.08 -8.43
CA MET A 1 -8.96 -13.82 -8.31
C MET A 1 -7.48 -14.12 -8.47
N ARG A 2 -6.70 -13.23 -9.09
CA ARG A 2 -5.22 -13.33 -9.19
C ARG A 2 -4.64 -12.12 -8.48
N LYS A 3 -3.68 -12.32 -7.57
CA LYS A 3 -3.06 -11.24 -6.80
C LYS A 3 -1.57 -11.46 -6.59
N LEU A 4 -0.85 -10.37 -6.32
CA LEU A 4 0.52 -10.42 -5.84
C LEU A 4 0.50 -10.94 -4.38
N VAL A 5 1.39 -11.87 -4.06
CA VAL A 5 1.47 -12.48 -2.73
C VAL A 5 2.90 -12.45 -2.21
N ARG A 6 3.07 -12.50 -0.88
CA ARG A 6 4.38 -12.64 -0.24
C ARG A 6 5.06 -13.93 -0.72
N ASN A 7 6.39 -13.88 -0.88
CA ASN A 7 7.17 -14.97 -1.46
C ASN A 7 7.09 -16.31 -0.70
N LYS A 8 6.69 -16.28 0.58
CA LYS A 8 6.49 -17.47 1.41
C LYS A 8 5.09 -18.08 1.32
N ILE A 9 4.11 -17.41 0.70
CA ILE A 9 2.73 -17.94 0.57
C ILE A 9 2.64 -19.31 -0.09
N PRO A 10 3.46 -19.68 -1.10
CA PRO A 10 3.46 -21.04 -1.65
C PRO A 10 3.71 -22.16 -0.63
N HIS A 11 4.39 -21.87 0.49
CA HIS A 11 4.59 -22.84 1.57
C HIS A 11 3.32 -23.06 2.41
N PHE A 12 2.51 -22.02 2.58
CA PHE A 12 1.29 -22.04 3.40
C PHE A 12 0.04 -22.45 2.61
N ALA A 13 0.05 -22.30 1.29
CA ALA A 13 -1.07 -22.63 0.40
C ALA A 13 -0.60 -23.45 -0.82
N PRO A 14 -0.09 -24.68 -0.62
CA PRO A 14 0.58 -25.46 -1.66
C PRO A 14 -0.32 -25.83 -2.86
N ASP A 15 -1.64 -25.88 -2.67
CA ASP A 15 -2.60 -26.29 -3.70
C ASP A 15 -2.91 -25.19 -4.73
N ALA A 16 -2.41 -23.97 -4.52
CA ALA A 16 -2.58 -22.87 -5.47
C ALA A 16 -1.51 -22.87 -6.58
N LYS A 17 -1.84 -22.26 -7.73
CA LYS A 17 -0.90 -22.08 -8.84
C LYS A 17 -0.13 -20.78 -8.70
N TYR A 18 1.20 -20.86 -8.81
CA TYR A 18 2.10 -19.72 -8.70
C TYR A 18 2.92 -19.54 -9.98
N ARG A 19 3.19 -18.29 -10.34
CA ARG A 19 4.21 -17.91 -11.32
C ARG A 19 4.85 -16.61 -10.90
N LYS A 20 6.08 -16.36 -11.34
CA LYS A 20 6.69 -15.04 -11.24
C LYS A 20 6.03 -14.11 -12.25
N LEU A 21 5.89 -12.84 -11.88
CA LEU A 21 5.44 -11.79 -12.78
C LEU A 21 6.56 -11.44 -13.77
N ALA A 22 6.20 -11.17 -15.02
CA ALA A 22 7.11 -10.55 -15.98
C ALA A 22 7.34 -9.08 -15.61
N PRO A 23 8.47 -8.45 -15.99
CA PRO A 23 8.75 -7.06 -15.65
C PRO A 23 7.62 -6.07 -16.00
N ALA A 24 6.95 -6.28 -17.13
CA ALA A 24 5.83 -5.45 -17.58
C ALA A 24 4.57 -5.55 -16.69
N GLU A 25 4.45 -6.61 -15.88
CA GLU A 25 3.28 -6.85 -15.01
C GLU A 25 3.50 -6.33 -13.58
N ILE A 26 4.75 -6.17 -13.14
CA ILE A 26 5.10 -5.92 -11.73
C ILE A 26 4.52 -4.60 -11.23
N GLU A 27 4.64 -3.54 -12.02
CA GLU A 27 4.18 -2.22 -11.57
C GLU A 27 2.66 -2.17 -11.36
N LEU A 28 1.90 -2.75 -12.30
CA LEU A 28 0.45 -2.83 -12.17
C LEU A 28 0.07 -3.67 -10.93
N ALA A 29 0.71 -4.82 -10.76
CA ALA A 29 0.45 -5.70 -9.62
C ALA A 29 0.77 -5.06 -8.26
N LEU A 30 1.80 -4.22 -8.17
CA LEU A 30 2.12 -3.47 -6.95
C LEU A 30 1.07 -2.37 -6.66
N LYS A 31 0.60 -1.66 -7.70
CA LYS A 31 -0.49 -0.67 -7.55
C LYS A 31 -1.79 -1.33 -7.11
N ASP A 32 -2.15 -2.44 -7.75
CA ASP A 32 -3.34 -3.22 -7.39
C ASP A 32 -3.24 -3.71 -5.94
N LYS A 33 -2.05 -4.18 -5.52
CA LYS A 33 -1.84 -4.64 -4.15
C LYS A 33 -1.98 -3.51 -3.12
N ILE A 34 -1.54 -2.27 -3.41
CA ILE A 34 -1.79 -1.11 -2.52
C ILE A 34 -3.29 -0.89 -2.32
N VAL A 35 -4.08 -0.98 -3.40
CA VAL A 35 -5.53 -0.81 -3.31
C VAL A 35 -6.18 -1.95 -2.52
N GLU A 36 -5.72 -3.20 -2.73
CA GLU A 36 -6.16 -4.36 -1.94
C GLU A 36 -5.93 -4.12 -0.44
N GLU A 37 -4.70 -3.80 -0.01
CA GLU A 37 -4.41 -3.66 1.42
C GLU A 37 -5.15 -2.46 2.04
N ALA A 38 -5.34 -1.38 1.28
CA ALA A 38 -6.10 -0.22 1.75
C ALA A 38 -7.59 -0.54 1.96
N LEU A 39 -8.16 -1.41 1.12
CA LEU A 39 -9.52 -1.91 1.30
C LEU A 39 -9.61 -2.87 2.50
N GLU A 40 -8.57 -3.66 2.76
CA GLU A 40 -8.47 -4.52 3.93
C GLU A 40 -8.36 -3.69 5.23
N VAL A 41 -7.55 -2.61 5.25
CA VAL A 41 -7.52 -1.62 6.35
C VAL A 41 -8.90 -1.05 6.63
N LYS A 42 -9.66 -0.69 5.58
CA LYS A 42 -11.02 -0.18 5.72
C LYS A 42 -12.00 -1.23 6.28
N ALA A 43 -11.77 -2.50 5.99
CA ALA A 43 -12.62 -3.61 6.40
C ALA A 43 -12.24 -4.23 7.76
N ALA A 44 -11.12 -3.83 8.34
CA ALA A 44 -10.64 -4.37 9.62
C ALA A 44 -11.68 -4.20 10.74
N SER A 45 -12.02 -5.31 11.40
CA SER A 45 -13.11 -5.37 12.40
C SER A 45 -12.65 -5.11 13.84
N ASN A 46 -11.35 -5.14 14.09
CA ASN A 46 -10.72 -4.95 15.40
C ASN A 46 -9.28 -4.46 15.25
N ASP A 47 -8.69 -3.99 16.34
CA ASP A 47 -7.35 -3.40 16.36
C ASP A 47 -6.24 -4.36 15.91
N GLN A 48 -6.36 -5.64 16.25
CA GLN A 48 -5.36 -6.64 15.84
C GLN A 48 -5.32 -6.77 14.31
N ASN A 49 -6.49 -6.91 13.68
CA ASN A 49 -6.57 -6.94 12.23
C ASN A 49 -6.14 -5.61 11.62
N LEU A 50 -6.54 -4.48 12.19
CA LEU A 50 -6.13 -3.16 11.69
C LEU A 50 -4.61 -3.00 11.65
N ILE A 51 -3.91 -3.44 12.70
CA ILE A 51 -2.43 -3.39 12.77
C ILE A 51 -1.79 -4.28 11.70
N GLU A 52 -2.35 -5.48 11.48
CA GLU A 52 -1.89 -6.41 10.44
C GLU A 52 -2.01 -5.75 9.06
N GLU A 53 -3.18 -5.22 8.72
CA GLU A 53 -3.43 -4.62 7.41
C GLU A 53 -2.63 -3.33 7.18
N LEU A 54 -2.44 -2.50 8.21
CA LEU A 54 -1.53 -1.35 8.13
C LEU A 54 -0.07 -1.79 7.88
N GLY A 55 0.34 -2.92 8.46
CA GLY A 55 1.63 -3.54 8.22
C GLY A 55 1.79 -4.05 6.79
N ASP A 56 0.72 -4.58 6.19
CA ASP A 56 0.68 -4.99 4.79
C ASP A 56 0.78 -3.78 3.84
N VAL A 57 0.01 -2.70 4.07
CA VAL A 57 0.14 -1.43 3.33
C VAL A 57 1.59 -0.94 3.34
N TYR A 58 2.22 -0.90 4.52
CA TYR A 58 3.62 -0.48 4.65
C TYR A 58 4.58 -1.39 3.87
N SER A 59 4.39 -2.71 3.96
CA SER A 59 5.24 -3.70 3.28
C SER A 59 5.17 -3.57 1.77
N VAL A 60 3.97 -3.33 1.22
CA VAL A 60 3.78 -3.12 -0.22
C VAL A 60 4.40 -1.80 -0.67
N LEU A 61 4.28 -0.73 0.12
CA LEU A 61 4.93 0.55 -0.17
C LEU A 61 6.46 0.40 -0.24
N GLU A 62 7.08 -0.26 0.75
CA GLU A 62 8.52 -0.53 0.75
C GLU A 62 8.95 -1.37 -0.46
N ALA A 63 8.18 -2.42 -0.80
CA ALA A 63 8.43 -3.22 -2.00
C ALA A 63 8.38 -2.38 -3.28
N PHE A 64 7.46 -1.42 -3.35
CA PHE A 64 7.32 -0.57 -4.52
C PHE A 64 8.44 0.46 -4.64
N LEU A 65 8.86 1.08 -3.53
CA LEU A 65 10.04 1.95 -3.50
C LEU A 65 11.28 1.20 -3.99
N ASN A 66 11.49 -0.03 -3.49
CA ASN A 66 12.60 -0.89 -3.90
C ASN A 66 12.54 -1.26 -5.39
N TYR A 67 11.36 -1.62 -5.91
CA TYR A 67 11.16 -1.93 -7.33
C TYR A 67 11.50 -0.73 -8.23
N LYS A 68 11.10 0.47 -7.82
CA LYS A 68 11.41 1.72 -8.51
C LYS A 68 12.81 2.26 -8.25
N LYS A 69 13.59 1.59 -7.39
CA LYS A 69 14.92 2.04 -6.93
C LYS A 69 14.89 3.46 -6.35
N ILE A 70 13.80 3.80 -5.66
CA ILE A 70 13.65 5.08 -4.98
C ILE A 70 14.32 4.95 -3.62
N ASP A 71 15.28 5.85 -3.35
CA ASP A 71 15.89 5.93 -2.03
C ASP A 71 14.86 6.33 -0.97
N LYS A 72 14.81 5.56 0.12
CA LYS A 72 13.84 5.75 1.19
C LYS A 72 14.02 7.08 1.91
N GLN A 73 15.26 7.54 2.11
CA GLN A 73 15.51 8.81 2.79
C GLN A 73 15.04 9.99 1.94
N LEU A 74 15.31 9.95 0.63
CA LEU A 74 14.80 10.91 -0.33
C LEU A 74 13.27 10.95 -0.34
N PHE A 75 12.63 9.78 -0.36
CA PHE A 75 11.17 9.68 -0.27
C PHE A 75 10.62 10.32 1.01
N LEU A 76 11.19 9.98 2.17
CA LEU A 76 10.76 10.55 3.46
C LEU A 76 11.03 12.05 3.54
N LYS A 77 12.10 12.55 2.93
CA LYS A 77 12.35 14.00 2.80
C LYS A 77 11.23 14.67 2.00
N LYS A 78 10.77 14.06 0.90
CA LYS A 78 9.65 14.58 0.10
C LYS A 78 8.32 14.57 0.86
N VAL A 79 8.07 13.54 1.66
CA VAL A 79 6.91 13.50 2.57
C VAL A 79 6.98 14.63 3.59
N ALA A 80 8.14 14.83 4.24
CA ALA A 80 8.33 15.90 5.21
C ALA A 80 8.20 17.31 4.58
N GLU A 81 8.71 17.51 3.37
CA GLU A 81 8.52 18.75 2.59
C GLU A 81 7.04 19.05 2.36
N LYS A 82 6.27 18.06 1.90
CA LYS A 82 4.83 18.20 1.67
C LYS A 82 4.06 18.48 2.96
N ASN A 83 4.43 17.82 4.06
CA ASN A 83 3.83 18.04 5.37
C ASN A 83 4.10 19.46 5.91
N ARG A 84 5.29 20.03 5.64
CA ARG A 84 5.58 21.44 5.99
C ARG A 84 4.79 22.42 5.13
N GLU A 85 4.60 22.12 3.85
CA GLU A 85 3.90 23.00 2.91
C GLU A 85 2.37 22.97 3.11
N LYS A 86 1.80 21.79 3.38
CA LYS A 86 0.33 21.56 3.37
C LYS A 86 -0.24 21.18 4.73
N GLY A 87 0.59 21.07 5.77
CA GLY A 87 0.19 20.49 7.04
C GLY A 87 0.12 18.97 6.99
N THR A 88 -0.37 18.38 8.08
CA THR A 88 -0.56 16.92 8.21
C THR A 88 -2.02 16.60 8.45
N PHE A 89 -2.37 15.32 8.52
CA PHE A 89 -3.72 14.88 8.86
C PHE A 89 -4.02 14.94 10.37
N SER A 90 -3.16 15.57 11.20
CA SER A 90 -3.29 15.63 12.66
C SER A 90 -4.53 16.35 13.17
N GLU A 91 -5.13 17.21 12.36
CA GLU A 91 -6.36 17.93 12.70
C GLU A 91 -7.63 17.18 12.27
N TYR A 92 -7.49 16.05 11.55
CA TYR A 92 -8.61 15.20 11.09
C TYR A 92 -9.73 15.96 10.37
N LEU A 93 -9.36 16.99 9.59
CA LEU A 93 -10.33 17.83 8.88
C LEU A 93 -11.02 17.05 7.76
N LEU A 94 -12.36 17.05 7.77
CA LEU A 94 -13.20 16.63 6.66
C LEU A 94 -13.56 17.85 5.81
N MET A 95 -13.34 17.77 4.50
CA MET A 95 -13.74 18.82 3.55
C MET A 95 -15.06 18.44 2.88
N GLU A 96 -16.06 19.32 2.96
CA GLU A 96 -17.29 19.25 2.18
C GLU A 96 -17.31 20.41 1.19
N THR A 97 -17.47 20.11 -0.10
CA THR A 97 -17.64 21.13 -1.15
C THR A 97 -19.07 21.09 -1.63
N ASN A 98 -19.78 22.22 -1.58
CA ASN A 98 -21.06 22.34 -2.29
C ASN A 98 -20.77 22.25 -3.80
N ASN A 99 -21.27 21.21 -4.47
CA ASN A 99 -21.14 21.02 -5.91
C ASN A 99 -21.97 22.03 -6.74
N ASP A 100 -22.29 23.20 -6.18
CA ASP A 100 -23.08 24.25 -6.85
C ASP A 100 -22.19 25.18 -7.69
N LYS A 101 -21.19 24.63 -8.40
CA LYS A 101 -20.43 25.34 -9.45
C LYS A 101 -20.10 24.44 -10.62
#